data_AF-E0QMF7-F1
#
_entry.id   AF-E0QMF7-F1
#
_cell.length_a   1.000
_cell.length_b   1.000
_cell.length_c   1.000
_cell.angle_alpha   90.00
_cell.angle_beta   90.00
_cell.angle_gamma   90.00
#
_symmetry.space_group_name_H-M   'P 1'
#
loop_
_entity.id
_entity.type
_entity.pdbx_description
1 polymer ?
#
loop_
_entity_poly.entity_id
_entity_poly.type
_entity_poly.pdbx_seq_one_letter_code
_entity_poly.pdbx_strand_id
1 'polypeptide(L)'
;MVSKKVLENTTAQPDSVLAKQVDFAREALSDIAKAEEIGEHLRVESAGERVVTHFFQCLKFGYRGWTWAATLARVPHARLGTVCETDLLPGEDALLAPAWTPWAQRLQPGDLGRKDATPYNPDDPFLDQGYEASGEDADELALWELGLGRKRVINRAGRDAAAKRWLHDLHSRTELDRNGNLPENPCSTCGYLWKVDGSLRLVFGLCANAWSPDDGRVVAMNHTCGAHSETDTDMTPSSLPVGGIFLDDKSLLIEDL
;
A
#
# COMPACT_ATOMS: atom_id res chain seq x y z
N MET A 1 2.23 -7.87 -34.73
CA MET A 1 3.23 -8.96 -34.69
C MET A 1 4.58 -8.34 -35.07
N VAL A 2 5.27 -7.73 -34.10
CA VAL A 2 6.57 -7.07 -34.34
C VAL A 2 7.64 -8.06 -33.91
N SER A 3 8.33 -8.67 -34.89
CA SER A 3 9.46 -9.55 -34.62
C SER A 3 10.58 -8.77 -33.93
N LYS A 4 10.72 -8.99 -32.62
CA LYS A 4 11.97 -8.71 -31.91
C LYS A 4 13.02 -9.67 -32.46
N LYS A 5 13.83 -9.21 -33.42
CA LYS A 5 15.13 -9.84 -33.70
C LYS A 5 15.98 -9.61 -32.44
N VAL A 6 16.05 -10.63 -31.59
CA VAL A 6 17.10 -10.71 -30.57
C VAL A 6 18.40 -10.75 -31.35
N LEU A 7 19.21 -9.70 -31.25
CA LEU A 7 20.57 -9.70 -31.78
C LEU A 7 21.33 -10.74 -30.95
N GLU A 8 21.58 -11.90 -31.55
CA GLU A 8 22.47 -12.92 -30.98
C GLU A 8 23.84 -12.26 -30.77
N ASN A 9 24.18 -12.08 -29.49
CA ASN A 9 25.49 -11.59 -29.06
C ASN A 9 26.50 -12.69 -29.39
N THR A 10 26.94 -12.73 -30.65
CA THR A 10 28.07 -13.54 -31.05
C THR A 10 29.26 -12.94 -30.31
N THR A 11 29.86 -13.69 -29.39
CA THR A 11 31.06 -13.28 -28.65
C THR A 11 32.22 -13.13 -29.62
N ALA A 12 32.23 -12.00 -30.33
CA ALA A 12 33.31 -11.62 -31.20
C ALA A 12 34.58 -11.48 -30.37
N GLN A 13 35.70 -11.93 -30.92
CA GLN A 13 36.98 -11.84 -30.23
C GLN A 13 37.28 -10.35 -29.98
N PRO A 14 37.55 -9.93 -28.73
CA PRO A 14 37.81 -8.53 -28.42
C PRO A 14 39.07 -8.06 -29.16
N ASP A 15 39.05 -6.79 -29.56
CA ASP A 15 40.18 -6.17 -30.23
C ASP A 15 41.44 -6.27 -29.37
N SER A 16 42.50 -6.91 -29.89
CA SER A 16 43.68 -7.27 -29.09
C SER A 16 44.51 -6.07 -28.62
N VAL A 17 44.36 -4.91 -29.26
CA VAL A 17 45.01 -3.66 -28.84
C VAL A 17 44.25 -3.08 -27.66
N LEU A 18 42.93 -2.96 -27.77
CA LEU A 18 42.08 -2.44 -26.68
C LEU A 18 42.06 -3.38 -25.47
N ALA A 19 41.98 -4.69 -25.69
CA ALA A 19 41.92 -5.68 -24.61
C ALA A 19 43.14 -5.66 -23.66
N LYS A 20 44.28 -5.10 -24.11
CA LYS A 20 45.48 -4.94 -23.29
C LYS A 20 45.51 -3.63 -22.49
N GLN A 21 44.60 -2.69 -22.74
CA GLN A 21 44.57 -1.36 -22.14
C GLN A 21 43.77 -1.34 -20.83
N VAL A 22 44.02 -2.32 -19.94
CA VAL A 22 43.32 -2.46 -18.66
C VAL A 22 43.55 -1.25 -17.75
N ASP A 23 44.79 -0.76 -17.66
CA ASP A 23 45.12 0.38 -16.79
C ASP A 23 44.46 1.68 -17.28
N PHE A 24 44.44 1.90 -18.59
CA PHE A 24 43.75 3.04 -19.18
C PHE A 24 42.23 2.96 -18.99
N ALA A 25 41.65 1.77 -19.11
CA ALA A 25 40.24 1.54 -18.79
C ALA A 25 39.92 1.77 -17.30
N ARG A 26 40.82 1.39 -16.39
CA ARG A 26 40.69 1.65 -14.96
C ARG A 26 40.77 3.16 -14.67
N GLU A 27 41.72 3.85 -15.30
CA GLU A 27 41.90 5.29 -15.16
C GLU A 27 40.64 6.04 -15.60
N ALA A 28 40.02 5.62 -16.71
CA ALA A 28 38.77 6.20 -17.21
C ALA A 28 37.61 6.19 -16.19
N LEU A 29 37.56 5.20 -15.29
CA LEU A 29 36.52 5.13 -14.25
C LEU A 29 36.73 6.14 -13.12
N SER A 30 37.92 6.75 -13.03
CA SER A 30 38.28 7.66 -11.93
C SER A 30 37.49 8.97 -11.96
N ASP A 31 36.85 9.30 -13.09
CA ASP A 31 35.96 10.46 -13.22
C ASP A 31 34.63 10.29 -12.47
N ILE A 32 34.18 9.04 -12.25
CA ILE A 32 32.86 8.72 -11.68
C ILE A 32 32.92 7.86 -10.41
N ALA A 33 34.09 7.31 -10.08
CA ALA A 33 34.31 6.39 -8.96
C ALA A 33 35.62 6.72 -8.24
N LYS A 34 35.66 6.46 -6.93
CA LYS A 34 36.92 6.55 -6.16
C LYS A 34 37.81 5.34 -6.48
N ALA A 35 39.12 5.50 -6.33
CA ALA A 35 40.07 4.39 -6.55
C ALA A 35 39.75 3.16 -5.67
N GLU A 36 39.31 3.38 -4.43
CA GLU A 36 38.93 2.28 -3.51
C GLU A 36 37.63 1.57 -3.90
N GLU A 37 36.79 2.20 -4.75
CA GLU A 37 35.53 1.64 -5.24
C GLU A 37 35.72 0.74 -6.47
N ILE A 38 36.90 0.77 -7.11
CA ILE A 38 37.23 0.02 -8.32
C ILE A 38 38.15 -1.15 -7.97
N GLY A 39 37.60 -2.36 -7.89
CA GLY A 39 38.35 -3.58 -7.57
C GLY A 39 39.08 -4.20 -8.76
N GLU A 40 39.27 -5.52 -8.74
CA GLU A 40 40.01 -6.26 -9.76
C GLU A 40 39.38 -6.17 -11.16
N HIS A 41 40.21 -6.27 -12.21
CA HIS A 41 39.71 -6.45 -13.57
C HIS A 41 39.13 -7.86 -13.71
N LEU A 42 37.86 -7.95 -14.07
CA LEU A 42 37.13 -9.23 -14.10
C LEU A 42 37.16 -9.87 -15.47
N ARG A 43 36.87 -9.08 -16.51
CA ARG A 43 36.75 -9.56 -17.88
C ARG A 43 36.78 -8.42 -18.88
N VAL A 44 36.88 -8.80 -20.14
CA VAL A 44 36.86 -7.91 -21.28
C VAL A 44 35.97 -8.51 -22.36
N GLU A 45 35.06 -7.73 -22.91
CA GLU A 45 34.08 -8.18 -23.90
C GLU A 45 34.10 -7.30 -25.15
N SER A 46 33.84 -7.89 -26.31
CA SER A 46 33.67 -7.11 -27.54
C SER A 46 32.27 -6.50 -27.55
N ALA A 47 32.20 -5.18 -27.71
CA ALA A 47 30.95 -4.43 -27.88
C ALA A 47 30.72 -4.02 -29.34
N GLY A 48 31.68 -4.30 -30.23
CA GLY A 48 31.60 -3.97 -31.65
C GLY A 48 32.96 -4.03 -32.36
N GLU A 49 32.99 -3.62 -33.63
CA GLU A 49 34.25 -3.54 -34.39
C GLU A 49 35.17 -2.48 -33.79
N ARG A 50 36.30 -2.90 -33.21
CA ARG A 50 37.26 -2.02 -32.50
C ARG A 50 36.61 -1.26 -31.34
N VAL A 51 35.63 -1.88 -30.69
CA VAL A 51 35.00 -1.41 -29.45
C VAL A 51 34.99 -2.55 -28.42
N VAL A 52 35.49 -2.27 -27.22
CA VAL A 52 35.71 -3.26 -26.17
C VAL A 52 35.31 -2.67 -24.82
N THR A 53 34.59 -3.43 -24.01
CA THR A 53 34.21 -3.05 -22.64
C THR A 53 35.03 -3.82 -21.63
N HIS A 54 35.74 -3.11 -20.77
CA HIS A 54 36.46 -3.67 -19.62
C HIS A 54 35.57 -3.62 -18.38
N PHE A 55 35.44 -4.75 -17.70
CA PHE A 55 34.65 -4.86 -16.48
C PHE A 55 35.55 -4.99 -15.26
N PHE A 56 35.24 -4.23 -14.20
CA PHE A 56 35.95 -4.24 -12.93
C PHE A 56 34.99 -4.50 -11.77
N GLN A 57 35.46 -5.17 -10.73
CA GLN A 57 34.69 -5.41 -9.52
C GLN A 57 34.22 -4.08 -8.91
N CYS A 58 32.94 -3.97 -8.57
CA CYS A 58 32.42 -2.84 -7.80
C CYS A 58 32.64 -3.09 -6.30
N LEU A 59 33.42 -2.23 -5.65
CA LEU A 59 33.62 -2.21 -4.20
C LEU A 59 32.83 -1.08 -3.52
N LYS A 60 32.00 -0.35 -4.28
CA LYS A 60 31.18 0.75 -3.77
C LYS A 60 30.10 0.24 -2.82
N PHE A 61 30.06 0.83 -1.61
CA PHE A 61 29.05 0.48 -0.62
C PHE A 61 27.63 0.71 -1.16
N GLY A 62 26.74 -0.28 -0.96
CA GLY A 62 25.36 -0.26 -1.46
C GLY A 62 25.16 -0.83 -2.86
N TYR A 63 26.23 -1.05 -3.63
CA TYR A 63 26.18 -1.58 -5.01
C TYR A 63 26.68 -3.03 -5.08
N ARG A 64 26.23 -3.88 -4.14
CA ARG A 64 26.57 -5.31 -4.14
C ARG A 64 26.09 -5.97 -5.44
N GLY A 65 26.97 -6.75 -6.07
CA GLY A 65 26.67 -7.46 -7.31
C GLY A 65 26.72 -6.58 -8.56
N TRP A 66 27.04 -5.28 -8.43
CA TRP A 66 27.25 -4.40 -9.58
C TRP A 66 28.69 -4.50 -10.08
N THR A 67 28.92 -4.02 -11.30
CA THR A 67 30.21 -4.07 -11.98
C THR A 67 30.48 -2.71 -12.62
N TRP A 68 31.70 -2.20 -12.46
CA TRP A 68 32.14 -1.05 -13.24
C TRP A 68 32.45 -1.48 -14.66
N ALA A 69 32.06 -0.69 -15.65
CA ALA A 69 32.33 -0.93 -17.05
C ALA A 69 32.97 0.31 -17.67
N ALA A 70 34.06 0.13 -18.40
CA ALA A 70 34.69 1.17 -19.19
C ALA A 70 34.79 0.70 -20.64
N THR A 71 34.06 1.36 -21.53
CA THR A 71 34.05 1.03 -22.96
C THR A 71 35.09 1.87 -23.68
N LEU A 72 36.01 1.21 -24.36
CA LEU A 72 37.06 1.81 -25.18
C LEU A 72 36.76 1.58 -26.66
N ALA A 73 37.08 2.56 -27.48
CA ALA A 73 37.01 2.47 -28.94
C ALA A 73 38.33 2.93 -29.58
N ARG A 74 38.66 2.44 -30.77
CA ARG A 74 39.79 2.97 -31.55
C ARG A 74 39.49 3.07 -33.03
N VAL A 75 40.08 4.08 -33.68
CA VAL A 75 40.09 4.19 -35.14
C VAL A 75 41.06 3.17 -35.77
N PRO A 76 40.90 2.82 -37.06
CA PRO A 76 41.82 1.92 -37.75
C PRO A 76 43.29 2.36 -37.62
N HIS A 77 44.19 1.40 -37.48
CA HIS A 77 45.64 1.59 -37.30
C HIS A 77 46.09 2.37 -36.05
N ALA A 78 45.18 2.93 -35.25
CA ALA A 78 45.54 3.52 -33.96
C ALA A 78 46.04 2.44 -33.00
N ARG A 79 47.11 2.78 -32.27
CA ARG A 79 47.73 1.92 -31.25
C ARG A 79 47.14 2.13 -29.85
N LEU A 80 46.40 3.22 -29.66
CA LEU A 80 45.75 3.61 -28.41
C LEU A 80 44.25 3.75 -28.63
N GLY A 81 43.46 3.36 -27.62
CA GLY A 81 42.03 3.58 -27.58
C GLY A 81 41.68 4.95 -26.99
N THR A 82 40.42 5.33 -27.16
CA THR A 82 39.76 6.46 -26.49
C THR A 82 38.59 5.92 -25.68
N VAL A 83 38.26 6.57 -24.58
CA VAL A 83 37.09 6.24 -23.76
C VAL A 83 35.82 6.64 -24.52
N CYS A 84 34.87 5.72 -24.61
CA CYS A 84 33.55 5.95 -25.20
C CYS A 84 32.51 6.27 -24.13
N GLU A 85 32.45 5.44 -23.09
CA GLU A 85 31.51 5.57 -21.96
C GLU A 85 32.07 4.85 -20.73
N THR A 86 31.57 5.24 -19.56
CA THR A 86 31.84 4.61 -18.27
C THR A 86 30.51 4.42 -17.54
N ASP A 87 30.29 3.19 -17.05
CA ASP A 87 29.01 2.77 -16.52
C ASP A 87 29.17 1.98 -15.23
N LEU A 88 28.10 1.99 -14.42
CA LEU A 88 27.91 1.07 -13.32
C LEU A 88 26.73 0.16 -13.67
N LEU A 89 27.03 -1.10 -13.98
CA LEU A 89 26.06 -2.05 -14.52
C LEU A 89 25.69 -3.11 -13.48
N PRO A 90 24.40 -3.50 -13.39
CA PRO A 90 24.00 -4.57 -12.49
C PRO A 90 24.49 -5.93 -13.01
N GLY A 91 25.17 -6.69 -12.16
CA GLY A 91 25.48 -8.10 -12.41
C GLY A 91 24.36 -9.03 -11.91
N GLU A 92 24.60 -10.33 -11.97
CA GLU A 92 23.60 -11.36 -11.61
C GLU A 92 23.12 -11.25 -10.15
N ASP A 93 24.01 -10.87 -9.24
CA ASP A 93 23.71 -10.70 -7.82
C ASP A 93 23.30 -9.28 -7.44
N ALA A 94 23.06 -8.40 -8.42
CA ALA A 94 22.69 -7.02 -8.16
C ALA A 94 21.27 -6.90 -7.59
N LEU A 95 21.12 -6.17 -6.49
CA LEU A 95 19.80 -5.82 -5.99
C LEU A 95 19.17 -4.76 -6.90
N LEU A 96 18.22 -5.19 -7.74
CA LEU A 96 17.47 -4.31 -8.63
C LEU A 96 16.21 -3.77 -7.96
N ALA A 97 15.76 -2.60 -8.42
CA ALA A 97 14.47 -2.08 -8.04
C ALA A 97 13.34 -3.03 -8.49
N PRO A 98 12.25 -3.16 -7.73
CA PRO A 98 11.08 -3.90 -8.17
C PRO A 98 10.50 -3.28 -9.44
N ALA A 99 9.72 -4.07 -10.17
CA ALA A 99 9.01 -3.57 -11.35
C ALA A 99 8.10 -2.39 -10.97
N TRP A 100 8.12 -1.34 -11.79
CA TRP A 100 7.26 -0.18 -11.59
C TRP A 100 5.79 -0.59 -11.64
N THR A 101 5.03 -0.17 -10.64
CA THR A 101 3.59 -0.45 -10.54
C THR A 101 2.80 0.85 -10.79
N PRO A 102 1.84 0.87 -11.74
CA PRO A 102 0.95 1.99 -11.98
C PRO A 102 0.33 2.53 -10.70
N TRP A 103 0.18 3.84 -10.60
CA TRP A 103 -0.45 4.50 -9.44
C TRP A 103 -1.77 3.81 -9.05
N ALA A 104 -2.69 3.61 -9.98
CA ALA A 104 -4.00 3.02 -9.70
C ALA A 104 -3.93 1.62 -9.07
N GLN A 105 -2.84 0.88 -9.31
CA GLN A 105 -2.60 -0.44 -8.73
C GLN A 105 -1.87 -0.38 -7.37
N ARG A 106 -1.38 0.81 -6.98
CA ARG A 106 -0.78 1.07 -5.67
C ARG A 106 -1.81 1.45 -4.60
N LEU A 107 -3.02 1.83 -5.01
CA LEU A 107 -4.12 2.20 -4.11
C LEU A 107 -4.51 1.06 -3.17
N GLN A 108 -4.57 1.37 -1.89
CA GLN A 108 -5.11 0.51 -0.85
C GLN A 108 -6.40 1.10 -0.27
N PRO A 109 -7.28 0.26 0.30
CA PRO A 109 -8.42 0.74 1.08
C PRO A 109 -7.96 1.69 2.19
N GLY A 110 -8.49 2.92 2.20
CA GLY A 110 -8.12 3.95 3.18
C GLY A 110 -7.17 5.03 2.65
N ASP A 111 -6.54 4.84 1.49
CA ASP A 111 -5.63 5.84 0.90
C ASP A 111 -6.34 7.10 0.38
N LEU A 112 -7.66 7.03 0.21
CA LEU A 112 -8.47 8.10 -0.36
C LEU A 112 -9.07 8.97 0.74
N GLY A 113 -8.83 10.27 0.64
CA GLY A 113 -9.45 11.30 1.45
C GLY A 113 -10.76 11.82 0.85
N ARG A 114 -11.44 12.70 1.60
CA ARG A 114 -12.74 13.27 1.22
C ARG A 114 -12.74 14.06 -0.10
N LYS A 115 -11.57 14.54 -0.54
CA LYS A 115 -11.43 15.36 -1.75
C LYS A 115 -10.98 14.55 -2.97
N ASP A 116 -10.64 13.27 -2.78
CA ASP A 116 -10.16 12.42 -3.85
C ASP A 116 -11.32 11.82 -4.63
N ALA A 117 -11.18 11.72 -5.95
CA ALA A 117 -12.12 11.04 -6.82
C ALA A 117 -11.50 9.75 -7.31
N THR A 118 -12.18 8.63 -7.11
CA THR A 118 -11.82 7.38 -7.77
C THR A 118 -12.20 7.45 -9.25
N PRO A 119 -11.36 6.91 -10.15
CA PRO A 119 -11.76 6.72 -11.54
C PRO A 119 -13.05 5.91 -11.62
N TYR A 120 -13.98 6.34 -12.47
CA TYR A 120 -15.19 5.58 -12.73
C TYR A 120 -14.86 4.24 -13.37
N ASN A 121 -15.24 3.15 -12.71
CA ASN A 121 -15.21 1.81 -13.30
C ASN A 121 -16.61 1.45 -13.83
N PRO A 122 -16.83 1.35 -15.15
CA PRO A 122 -18.12 0.92 -15.71
C PRO A 122 -18.46 -0.53 -15.33
N ASP A 123 -17.44 -1.39 -15.26
CA ASP A 123 -17.56 -2.84 -15.06
C ASP A 123 -17.18 -3.23 -13.62
N ASP A 124 -17.69 -2.49 -12.64
CA ASP A 124 -17.45 -2.77 -11.23
C ASP A 124 -18.12 -4.11 -10.83
N PRO A 125 -17.36 -5.15 -10.46
CA PRO A 125 -17.91 -6.48 -10.21
C PRO A 125 -18.79 -6.56 -8.95
N PHE A 126 -18.79 -5.53 -8.10
CA PHE A 126 -19.58 -5.49 -6.87
C PHE A 126 -20.89 -4.71 -7.00
N LEU A 127 -21.18 -4.17 -8.19
CA LEU A 127 -22.34 -3.34 -8.43
C LEU A 127 -23.17 -3.88 -9.60
N ASP A 128 -24.48 -4.05 -9.37
CA ASP A 128 -25.45 -4.32 -10.42
C ASP A 128 -26.19 -3.03 -10.80
N GLN A 129 -26.91 -3.03 -11.92
CA GLN A 129 -27.76 -1.89 -12.25
C GLN A 129 -28.91 -1.81 -11.24
N GLY A 130 -29.31 -0.59 -10.84
CA GLY A 130 -30.37 -0.42 -9.85
C GLY A 130 -31.73 -0.94 -10.33
N TYR A 131 -31.92 -1.04 -11.64
CA TYR A 131 -33.10 -1.65 -12.26
C TYR A 131 -32.93 -3.17 -12.51
N GLU A 132 -31.85 -3.78 -12.07
CA GLU A 132 -31.76 -5.24 -12.06
C GLU A 132 -32.15 -5.70 -10.66
N ALA A 133 -33.32 -6.32 -10.52
CA ALA A 133 -33.75 -6.90 -9.24
C ALA A 133 -32.94 -8.19 -8.98
N SER A 134 -31.68 -8.04 -8.57
CA SER A 134 -30.73 -9.13 -8.38
C SER A 134 -30.57 -9.52 -6.90
N GLY A 135 -31.30 -10.56 -6.48
CA GLY A 135 -31.03 -11.33 -5.25
C GLY A 135 -32.02 -11.13 -4.09
N GLU A 136 -31.77 -11.83 -2.99
CA GLU A 136 -32.66 -11.91 -1.81
C GLU A 136 -32.69 -10.63 -0.96
N ASP A 137 -31.63 -9.81 -1.01
CA ASP A 137 -31.55 -8.49 -0.37
C ASP A 137 -31.34 -7.39 -1.42
N ALA A 138 -32.13 -7.43 -2.49
CA ALA A 138 -32.08 -6.38 -3.50
C ALA A 138 -32.53 -5.05 -2.88
N ASP A 139 -31.64 -4.05 -2.88
CA ASP A 139 -31.98 -2.67 -2.55
C ASP A 139 -32.70 -2.07 -3.78
N GLU A 140 -33.96 -2.44 -3.92
CA GLU A 140 -34.77 -2.16 -5.10
C GLU A 140 -35.04 -0.65 -5.24
N LEU A 141 -35.10 -0.18 -6.49
CA LEU A 141 -35.58 1.17 -6.77
C LEU A 141 -37.00 1.31 -6.17
N ALA A 142 -37.14 2.13 -5.12
CA ALA A 142 -38.42 2.34 -4.44
C ALA A 142 -39.58 2.75 -5.37
N LEU A 143 -39.26 3.27 -6.57
CA LEU A 143 -40.19 3.62 -7.64
C LEU A 143 -39.62 3.25 -9.00
N TRP A 144 -39.66 1.95 -9.34
CA TRP A 144 -39.24 1.40 -10.65
C TRP A 144 -39.74 2.23 -11.85
N GLU A 145 -41.03 2.58 -11.86
CA GLU A 145 -41.69 3.25 -12.99
C GLU A 145 -41.23 4.70 -13.23
N LEU A 146 -40.65 5.35 -12.22
CA LEU A 146 -40.20 6.74 -12.31
C LEU A 146 -38.67 6.88 -12.39
N GLY A 147 -37.92 5.77 -12.22
CA GLY A 147 -36.46 5.78 -12.26
C GLY A 147 -35.80 6.61 -11.15
N LEU A 148 -36.51 6.84 -10.03
CA LEU A 148 -36.13 7.78 -8.96
C LEU A 148 -35.16 7.21 -7.91
N GLY A 149 -34.31 6.24 -8.25
CA GLY A 149 -33.35 5.68 -7.29
C GLY A 149 -31.93 5.56 -7.83
N ARG A 150 -31.09 4.81 -7.12
CA ARG A 150 -29.65 4.77 -7.41
C ARG A 150 -29.40 4.03 -8.72
N LYS A 151 -28.54 4.60 -9.58
CA LYS A 151 -28.17 4.02 -10.88
C LYS A 151 -27.56 2.62 -10.74
N ARG A 152 -26.75 2.38 -9.71
CA ARG A 152 -26.15 1.09 -9.40
C ARG A 152 -26.30 0.76 -7.92
N VAL A 153 -26.48 -0.51 -7.61
CA VAL A 153 -26.68 -1.01 -6.23
C VAL A 153 -25.70 -2.14 -5.93
N ILE A 154 -25.38 -2.33 -4.66
CA ILE A 154 -24.43 -3.37 -4.25
C ILE A 154 -25.02 -4.77 -4.47
N ASN A 155 -24.29 -5.61 -5.19
CA ASN A 155 -24.71 -6.99 -5.43
C ASN A 155 -24.28 -7.91 -4.29
N ARG A 156 -24.64 -9.20 -4.38
CA ARG A 156 -24.30 -10.20 -3.37
C ARG A 156 -22.78 -10.31 -3.14
N ALA A 157 -21.98 -10.34 -4.20
CA ALA A 157 -20.53 -10.46 -4.09
C ALA A 157 -19.91 -9.25 -3.37
N GLY A 158 -20.43 -8.05 -3.63
CA GLY A 158 -20.05 -6.82 -2.92
C GLY A 158 -20.38 -6.89 -1.43
N ARG A 159 -21.59 -7.37 -1.07
CA ARG A 159 -21.99 -7.56 0.33
C ARG A 159 -21.10 -8.58 1.04
N ASP A 160 -20.84 -9.73 0.41
CA ASP A 160 -19.96 -10.77 0.95
C ASP A 160 -18.53 -10.24 1.15
N ALA A 161 -18.01 -9.44 0.22
CA ALA A 161 -16.70 -8.82 0.34
C ALA A 161 -16.65 -7.80 1.50
N ALA A 162 -17.71 -7.02 1.71
CA ALA A 162 -17.82 -6.10 2.83
C ALA A 162 -17.88 -6.85 4.17
N ALA A 163 -18.74 -7.87 4.29
CA ALA A 163 -18.89 -8.69 5.49
C ALA A 163 -17.56 -9.35 5.91
N LYS A 164 -16.79 -9.89 4.94
CA LYS A 164 -15.45 -10.44 5.20
C LYS A 164 -14.50 -9.38 5.77
N ARG A 165 -14.46 -8.17 5.17
CA ARG A 165 -13.60 -7.09 5.67
C ARG A 165 -13.99 -6.66 7.07
N TRP A 166 -15.29 -6.49 7.34
CA TRP A 166 -15.77 -6.09 8.66
C TRP A 166 -15.43 -7.14 9.71
N LEU A 167 -15.66 -8.42 9.44
CA LEU A 167 -15.31 -9.51 10.36
C LEU A 167 -13.81 -9.55 10.73
N HIS A 168 -12.93 -9.17 9.81
CA HIS A 168 -11.49 -9.09 10.07
C HIS A 168 -11.05 -7.81 10.81
N ASP A 169 -11.89 -6.78 10.83
CA ASP A 169 -11.59 -5.53 11.53
C ASP A 169 -11.67 -5.70 13.07
N LEU A 170 -10.94 -4.86 13.81
CA LEU A 170 -10.93 -4.90 15.29
C LEU A 170 -12.34 -4.74 15.89
N HIS A 171 -13.21 -3.94 15.27
CA HIS A 171 -14.58 -3.68 15.74
C HIS A 171 -15.57 -4.85 15.55
N SER A 172 -15.12 -5.94 14.91
CA SER A 172 -15.89 -7.19 14.77
C SER A 172 -15.18 -8.39 15.41
N ARG A 173 -14.02 -8.16 16.04
CA ARG A 173 -13.36 -9.21 16.81
C ARG A 173 -14.00 -9.27 18.19
N THR A 174 -14.52 -10.44 18.52
CA THR A 174 -14.76 -10.78 19.93
C THR A 174 -13.40 -10.80 20.62
N GLU A 175 -13.09 -9.77 21.40
CA GLU A 175 -11.98 -9.85 22.34
C GLU A 175 -12.35 -10.90 23.38
N LEU A 176 -11.75 -12.09 23.25
CA LEU A 176 -11.81 -13.08 24.32
C LEU A 176 -11.08 -12.49 25.53
N ASP A 177 -11.57 -12.79 26.72
CA ASP A 177 -10.84 -12.44 27.93
C ASP A 177 -9.47 -13.17 27.97
N ARG A 178 -8.64 -12.85 28.96
CA ARG A 178 -7.33 -13.50 29.16
C ARG A 178 -7.42 -15.03 29.29
N ASN A 179 -8.59 -15.58 29.61
CA ASN A 179 -8.86 -16.99 29.82
C ASN A 179 -9.53 -17.66 28.59
N GLY A 180 -9.78 -16.91 27.51
CA GLY A 180 -10.43 -17.43 26.30
C GLY A 180 -11.95 -17.46 26.37
N ASN A 181 -12.58 -16.85 27.37
CA ASN A 181 -14.03 -16.77 27.49
C ASN A 181 -14.59 -15.68 26.58
N LEU A 182 -15.83 -15.88 26.13
CA LEU A 182 -16.60 -14.84 25.47
C LEU A 182 -16.88 -13.71 26.47
N PRO A 183 -16.73 -12.44 26.05
CA PRO A 183 -17.06 -11.30 26.90
C PRO A 183 -18.55 -11.28 27.23
N GLU A 184 -18.87 -10.92 28.47
CA GLU A 184 -20.24 -10.65 28.89
C GLU A 184 -20.79 -9.43 28.14
N ASN A 185 -22.12 -9.38 27.96
CA ASN A 185 -22.83 -8.25 27.36
C ASN A 185 -22.47 -7.97 25.87
N PRO A 186 -22.68 -8.94 24.97
CA PRO A 186 -22.43 -8.75 23.55
C PRO A 186 -23.41 -7.73 22.92
N CYS A 187 -23.01 -7.13 21.81
CA CYS A 187 -23.85 -6.18 21.06
C CYS A 187 -25.25 -6.74 20.72
N SER A 188 -25.39 -8.04 20.49
CA SER A 188 -26.68 -8.71 20.23
C SER A 188 -27.74 -8.52 21.33
N THR A 189 -27.33 -8.20 22.56
CA THR A 189 -28.24 -7.92 23.70
C THR A 189 -28.29 -6.44 24.08
N CYS A 190 -27.50 -5.58 23.44
CA CYS A 190 -27.38 -4.17 23.79
C CYS A 190 -28.56 -3.35 23.24
N GLY A 191 -29.15 -2.49 24.08
CA GLY A 191 -30.23 -1.57 23.69
C GLY A 191 -29.81 -0.44 22.75
N TYR A 192 -28.51 -0.12 22.69
CA TYR A 192 -27.95 0.87 21.76
C TYR A 192 -27.60 0.28 20.37
N LEU A 193 -27.88 -1.00 20.13
CA LEU A 193 -27.63 -1.63 18.84
C LEU A 193 -28.71 -1.21 17.83
N TRP A 194 -28.31 -0.44 16.82
CA TRP A 194 -29.14 -0.20 15.65
C TRP A 194 -28.93 -1.33 14.63
N LYS A 195 -29.94 -2.17 14.45
CA LYS A 195 -29.87 -3.27 13.48
C LYS A 195 -29.87 -2.77 12.03
N VAL A 196 -28.95 -3.29 11.22
CA VAL A 196 -28.97 -3.09 9.76
C VAL A 196 -30.17 -3.82 9.13
N ASP A 197 -30.45 -3.51 7.87
CA ASP A 197 -31.50 -4.17 7.10
C ASP A 197 -30.97 -5.39 6.30
N GLY A 198 -31.88 -6.25 5.84
CA GLY A 198 -31.56 -7.42 5.02
C GLY A 198 -30.78 -8.52 5.75
N SER A 199 -30.16 -9.43 4.98
CA SER A 199 -29.47 -10.62 5.47
C SER A 199 -28.31 -10.36 6.45
N LEU A 200 -27.64 -9.20 6.34
CA LEU A 200 -26.55 -8.84 7.25
C LEU A 200 -27.03 -8.53 8.67
N ARG A 201 -28.33 -8.31 8.88
CA ARG A 201 -28.96 -8.02 10.17
C ARG A 201 -28.70 -9.08 11.24
N LEU A 202 -28.42 -10.32 10.85
CA LEU A 202 -28.16 -11.41 11.79
C LEU A 202 -26.70 -11.45 12.27
N VAL A 203 -25.80 -10.72 11.60
CA VAL A 203 -24.35 -10.79 11.83
C VAL A 203 -23.79 -9.44 12.31
N PHE A 204 -24.38 -8.32 11.85
CA PHE A 204 -23.89 -6.98 12.14
C PHE A 204 -24.99 -6.01 12.56
N GLY A 205 -24.60 -4.94 13.24
CA GLY A 205 -25.41 -3.74 13.50
C GLY A 205 -24.53 -2.49 13.56
N LEU A 206 -25.12 -1.33 13.85
CA LEU A 206 -24.40 -0.10 14.17
C LEU A 206 -24.49 0.17 15.67
N CYS A 207 -23.37 0.58 16.28
CA CYS A 207 -23.39 1.12 17.64
C CYS A 207 -23.88 2.57 17.59
N ALA A 208 -24.86 2.91 18.44
CA ALA A 208 -25.39 4.27 18.59
C ALA A 208 -25.20 4.81 20.02
N ASN A 209 -24.26 4.24 20.78
CA ASN A 209 -23.95 4.73 22.12
C ASN A 209 -22.81 5.74 22.06
N ALA A 210 -23.11 7.02 22.31
CA ALA A 210 -22.11 8.10 22.33
C ALA A 210 -20.96 7.91 23.33
N TRP A 211 -21.13 7.05 24.35
CA TRP A 211 -20.07 6.71 25.31
C TRP A 211 -19.17 5.56 24.84
N SER A 212 -19.59 4.83 23.81
CA SER A 212 -18.80 3.76 23.22
C SER A 212 -17.69 4.34 22.34
N PRO A 213 -16.48 3.75 22.35
CA PRO A 213 -15.45 4.08 21.36
C PRO A 213 -15.87 3.74 19.92
N ASP A 214 -16.94 2.96 19.75
CA ASP A 214 -17.46 2.45 18.48
C ASP A 214 -18.72 3.17 18.00
N ASP A 215 -19.11 4.29 18.62
CA ASP A 215 -20.26 5.08 18.17
C ASP A 215 -20.19 5.39 16.66
N GLY A 216 -21.28 5.11 15.95
CA GLY A 216 -21.39 5.26 14.51
C GLY A 216 -20.62 4.22 13.67
N ARG A 217 -20.05 3.17 14.28
CA ARG A 217 -19.36 2.08 13.57
C ARG A 217 -20.23 0.83 13.42
N VAL A 218 -19.91 0.04 12.40
CA VAL A 218 -20.45 -1.32 12.23
C VAL A 218 -19.77 -2.25 13.23
N VAL A 219 -20.58 -2.99 13.98
CA VAL A 219 -20.14 -3.94 15.01
C VAL A 219 -20.75 -5.32 14.74
N ALA A 220 -20.00 -6.38 15.07
CA ALA A 220 -20.53 -7.74 15.01
C ALA A 220 -21.49 -8.03 16.18
N MET A 221 -22.41 -8.97 16.01
CA MET A 221 -23.38 -9.35 17.06
C MET A 221 -22.74 -9.88 18.35
N ASN A 222 -21.52 -10.38 18.26
CA ASN A 222 -20.70 -10.90 19.34
C ASN A 222 -19.57 -9.93 19.76
N HIS A 223 -19.64 -8.66 19.34
CA HIS A 223 -18.72 -7.60 19.75
C HIS A 223 -19.05 -7.10 21.17
N THR A 224 -18.06 -6.56 21.86
CA THR A 224 -18.23 -5.85 23.14
C THR A 224 -17.42 -4.55 23.11
N CYS A 225 -18.02 -3.45 23.55
CA CYS A 225 -17.38 -2.12 23.54
C CYS A 225 -17.15 -1.55 24.95
N GLY A 226 -17.58 -2.26 26.00
CA GLY A 226 -17.51 -1.81 27.40
C GLY A 226 -18.56 -0.77 27.82
N ALA A 227 -19.34 -0.21 26.89
CA ALA A 227 -20.44 0.72 27.16
C ALA A 227 -21.80 0.08 26.83
N HIS A 228 -22.08 -1.09 27.42
CA HIS A 228 -23.35 -1.79 27.21
C HIS A 228 -24.52 -1.01 27.85
N SER A 229 -25.75 -1.21 27.37
CA SER A 229 -26.93 -0.53 27.94
C SER A 229 -27.34 -1.08 29.29
N GLU A 230 -27.16 -2.39 29.48
CA GLU A 230 -27.43 -3.09 30.74
C GLU A 230 -26.08 -3.39 31.39
N THR A 231 -25.69 -2.57 32.37
CA THR A 231 -24.47 -2.78 33.17
C THR A 231 -24.83 -2.86 34.64
N ASP A 232 -24.30 -3.85 35.35
CA ASP A 232 -24.57 -4.08 36.77
C ASP A 232 -23.74 -3.18 37.71
N THR A 233 -23.21 -2.07 37.20
CA THR A 233 -22.40 -1.14 38.00
C THR A 233 -23.29 -0.10 38.65
N ASP A 234 -23.35 -0.12 39.98
CA ASP A 234 -24.02 0.92 40.75
C ASP A 234 -23.36 2.28 40.51
N MET A 235 -24.17 3.33 40.30
CA MET A 235 -23.70 4.71 40.35
C MET A 235 -23.25 5.04 41.78
N THR A 236 -22.02 4.66 42.09
CA THR A 236 -21.40 4.96 43.38
C THR A 236 -21.01 6.44 43.36
N PRO A 237 -21.51 7.26 44.29
CA PRO A 237 -21.05 8.64 44.41
C PRO A 237 -19.53 8.65 44.58
N SER A 238 -18.86 9.56 43.89
CA SER A 238 -17.44 9.82 44.10
C SER A 238 -17.14 9.98 45.59
N SER A 239 -16.25 9.14 46.12
CA SER A 239 -15.71 9.29 47.47
C SER A 239 -14.67 10.40 47.57
N LEU A 240 -14.24 10.96 46.43
CA LEU A 240 -13.42 12.17 46.43
C LEU A 240 -14.27 13.32 46.98
N PRO A 241 -13.76 14.07 47.97
CA PRO A 241 -14.45 15.25 48.44
C PRO A 241 -14.58 16.21 47.26
N VAL A 242 -15.82 16.47 46.85
CA VAL A 242 -16.11 17.60 45.98
C VAL A 242 -15.73 18.82 46.80
N GLY A 243 -14.57 19.42 46.50
CA GLY A 243 -14.16 20.66 47.13
C GLY A 243 -15.30 21.68 47.03
N GLY A 244 -15.51 22.48 48.08
CA GLY A 244 -16.55 23.50 48.07
C GLY A 244 -16.48 24.32 46.78
N ILE A 245 -17.65 24.63 46.21
CA ILE A 245 -17.74 25.47 45.01
C ILE A 245 -17.07 26.81 45.36
N PHE A 246 -15.88 27.04 44.80
CA PHE A 246 -15.25 28.35 44.84
C PHE A 246 -15.88 29.20 43.74
N LEU A 247 -16.88 30.00 44.10
CA LEU A 247 -17.31 31.12 43.27
C LEU A 247 -16.23 32.20 43.34
N ASP A 248 -15.55 32.44 42.22
CA ASP A 248 -14.68 33.61 42.08
C ASP A 248 -15.53 34.81 41.70
N ASP A 249 -15.91 35.59 42.70
CA ASP A 249 -16.70 36.83 42.54
C ASP A 249 -16.04 37.84 41.59
N LYS A 250 -14.74 37.72 41.29
CA LYS A 250 -14.05 38.58 40.32
C LYS A 250 -14.21 38.16 38.86
N SER A 251 -14.74 36.96 38.61
CA SER A 251 -14.98 36.43 37.27
C SER A 251 -16.40 36.67 36.75
N LEU A 252 -17.26 37.28 37.58
CA LEU A 252 -18.63 37.62 37.20
C LEU A 252 -18.65 38.82 36.25
N LEU A 253 -18.98 38.57 34.98
CA LEU A 253 -19.38 39.63 34.05
C LEU A 253 -20.82 39.99 34.37
N ILE A 254 -21.02 41.15 34.99
CA ILE A 254 -22.34 41.75 35.14
C ILE A 254 -22.72 42.29 33.76
N GLU A 255 -23.64 41.62 33.07
CA GLU A 255 -24.30 42.20 31.90
C GLU A 255 -25.42 43.10 32.41
N ASP A 256 -25.21 44.42 32.31
CA ASP A 256 -26.25 45.41 32.55
C ASP A 256 -27.33 45.28 31.44
N LEU A 257 -28.56 44.96 31.85
CA LEU A 257 -29.76 44.89 31.00
C LEU A 257 -30.22 46.27 30.50
#